data_AF-A0A939ASE6-F1
#
_entry.id   AF-A0A939ASE6-F1
#
_cell.length_a   1.000
_cell.length_b   1.000
_cell.length_c   1.000
_cell.angle_alpha   90.00
_cell.angle_beta   90.00
_cell.angle_gamma   90.00
#
_symmetry.space_group_name_H-M   'P 1'
#
loop_
_entity.id
_entity.type
_entity.pdbx_description
1 polymer ?
#
loop_
_entity_poly.entity_id
_entity_poly.type
_entity_poly.pdbx_seq_one_letter_code
_entity_poly.pdbx_strand_id
1 'polypeptide(L)' 'MPETPTAAYDVFISYSHADQVWVGEWLVPRLKAAHLKVCTDRESFDIGVPSLINMENAVTASRHTLLVLTEAWVRSQ' A
#
# COMPACT_ATOMS: atom_id res chain seq x y z
N MET A 1 6.10 28.76 0.52
CA MET A 1 6.29 27.46 -0.15
C MET A 1 5.38 26.49 0.58
N PRO A 2 4.49 25.74 -0.07
CA PRO A 2 3.79 24.69 0.64
C PRO A 2 4.83 23.60 0.92
N GLU A 3 5.11 23.37 2.21
CA GLU A 3 5.82 22.19 2.68
C GLU A 3 5.17 20.91 2.12
N THR A 4 5.88 20.24 1.21
CA THR A 4 5.51 18.88 0.80
C THR A 4 5.50 18.02 2.05
N PRO A 5 4.36 17.40 2.43
CA PRO A 5 4.33 16.50 3.57
C PRO A 5 5.41 15.45 3.37
N THR A 6 6.28 15.27 4.36
CA THR A 6 7.29 14.21 4.32
C THR A 6 6.55 12.89 4.30
N ALA A 7 6.40 12.30 3.11
CA ALA A 7 5.76 11.01 2.94
C ALA A 7 6.43 9.99 3.87
N ALA A 8 5.63 9.35 4.72
CA ALA A 8 6.10 8.36 5.68
C ALA A 8 6.62 7.10 4.97
N TYR A 9 6.10 6.84 3.77
CA TYR A 9 6.40 5.67 2.95
C TYR A 9 6.87 6.05 1.56
N ASP A 10 7.74 5.23 0.98
CA ASP A 10 8.17 5.39 -0.41
C ASP A 10 7.11 4.83 -1.36
N VAL A 11 6.43 3.74 -0.98
CA VAL A 11 5.40 3.10 -1.81
C VAL A 11 4.26 2.53 -0.99
N PHE A 12 3.03 2.82 -1.39
CA PHE A 12 1.82 2.11 -0.98
C PHE A 12 1.45 1.06 -2.02
N ILE A 13 1.16 -0.17 -1.58
CA ILE A 13 0.75 -1.27 -2.46
C ILE A 13 -0.75 -1.51 -2.32
N SER A 14 -1.49 -1.31 -3.41
CA SER A 14 -2.90 -1.71 -3.53
C SER A 14 -2.99 -3.03 -4.30
N TYR A 15 -3.58 -4.04 -3.67
CA TYR A 15 -3.68 -5.39 -4.22
C TYR A 15 -4.96 -6.08 -3.72
N SER A 16 -5.38 -7.15 -4.40
CA SER A 16 -6.53 -7.95 -3.96
C SER A 16 -6.11 -8.86 -2.80
N HIS A 17 -7.00 -9.12 -1.85
CA HIS A 17 -6.71 -10.07 -0.75
C HIS A 17 -6.35 -11.47 -1.26
N ALA A 18 -6.82 -11.84 -2.47
CA ALA A 18 -6.44 -13.09 -3.13
C ALA A 18 -4.93 -13.17 -3.44
N ASP A 19 -4.27 -12.03 -3.64
CA ASP A 19 -2.86 -11.92 -3.99
C ASP A 19 -1.96 -11.68 -2.77
N GLN A 20 -2.51 -11.69 -1.54
CA GLN A 20 -1.79 -11.35 -0.31
C GLN A 20 -0.53 -12.20 -0.08
N VAL A 21 -0.59 -13.49 -0.41
CA VAL A 21 0.56 -14.39 -0.26
C VAL A 21 1.70 -13.95 -1.18
N TRP A 22 1.40 -13.71 -2.45
CA TRP A 22 2.41 -13.26 -3.40
C TRP A 22 2.96 -11.88 -3.04
N VAL A 23 2.11 -10.95 -2.61
CA VAL A 23 2.55 -9.62 -2.18
C VAL A 23 3.45 -9.72 -0.95
N GLY A 24 3.05 -10.46 0.08
CA GLY A 24 3.77 -10.57 1.34
C GLY A 24 5.07 -11.38 1.24
N GLU A 25 5.10 -12.45 0.45
CA GLU A 25 6.26 -13.36 0.38
C GLU A 25 7.20 -13.05 -0.78
N TRP A 26 6.71 -12.41 -1.84
CA TRP A 26 7.51 -12.12 -3.03
C TRP A 26 7.80 -10.63 -3.20
N LEU A 27 6.77 -9.78 -3.25
CA LEU A 27 6.94 -8.37 -3.62
C LEU A 27 7.52 -7.52 -2.48
N VAL A 28 6.89 -7.56 -1.30
CA VAL A 28 7.27 -6.74 -0.14
C VAL A 28 8.73 -7.00 0.29
N PRO A 29 9.23 -8.25 0.41
CA PRO A 29 10.60 -8.49 0.82
C PRO A 29 11.63 -7.90 -0.15
N ARG A 30 11.33 -7.91 -1.45
CA ARG A 30 12.22 -7.34 -2.49
C ARG A 30 12.28 -5.82 -2.41
N LEU A 31 11.14 -5.17 -2.19
CA LEU A 31 11.08 -3.71 -2.01
C LEU A 31 11.79 -3.29 -0.71
N LYS A 32 11.59 -4.02 0.39
CA LYS A 32 12.30 -3.78 1.66
C LYS A 32 13.81 -4.02 1.50
N ALA A 33 14.25 -5.03 0.75
CA ALA A 33 15.66 -5.28 0.44
C ALA A 33 16.30 -4.18 -0.43
N ALA A 34 15.49 -3.49 -1.25
CA ALA A 34 15.89 -2.27 -1.95
C ALA A 34 15.87 -1.01 -1.08
N HIS A 35 15.71 -1.16 0.25
CA HIS A 35 15.64 -0.08 1.24
C HIS A 35 14.45 0.87 1.09
N LEU A 36 13.34 0.40 0.49
CA LEU A 36 12.10 1.17 0.38
C LEU A 36 11.21 0.96 1.61
N LYS A 37 10.61 2.04 2.10
CA LYS A 37 9.54 1.98 3.11
C LYS A 37 8.23 1.66 2.43
N VAL A 38 7.71 0.47 2.70
CA VAL A 38 6.49 -0.06 2.06
C VAL A 38 5.31 0.07 3.00
N CYS A 39 4.20 0.59 2.49
CA CYS A 39 2.88 0.63 3.14
C CYS A 39 1.98 -0.43 2.50
N THR A 40 1.30 -1.23 3.32
CA THR A 40 0.28 -2.19 2.87
C THR A 40 -0.96 -2.04 3.74
N ASP A 41 -2.10 -2.45 3.22
CA ASP A 41 -3.37 -2.50 3.95
C ASP A 41 -3.28 -3.24 5.30
N ARG A 42 -2.45 -4.29 5.37
CA ARG A 42 -2.26 -5.13 6.56
C ARG A 42 -1.46 -4.46 7.67
N GLU A 43 -0.54 -3.57 7.33
CA GLU A 43 0.38 -2.92 8.28
C GLU A 43 -0.06 -1.50 8.66
N SER A 44 -0.99 -0.89 7.92
CA SER A 44 -1.25 0.55 7.98
C SER A 44 -2.71 0.96 8.21
N PHE A 45 -3.63 0.00 8.32
CA PHE A 45 -5.04 0.31 8.52
C PHE A 45 -5.36 0.39 10.01
N ASP A 46 -5.79 1.58 10.45
CA ASP A 46 -6.20 1.79 11.83
C ASP A 46 -7.53 1.07 12.11
N ILE A 47 -7.56 0.28 13.18
CA ILE A 47 -8.75 -0.45 13.61
C ILE A 47 -9.83 0.55 13.99
N GLY A 48 -11.03 0.40 13.40
CA GLY A 48 -12.16 1.30 13.63
C GLY A 48 -12.24 2.48 12.66
N VAL A 49 -11.26 2.63 11.75
CA VAL A 49 -11.33 3.58 10.64
C VAL A 49 -11.88 2.86 9.38
N PRO A 50 -12.82 3.47 8.64
CA PRO A 50 -13.30 2.91 7.38
C PRO A 50 -12.16 2.60 6.42
N SER A 51 -12.21 1.45 5.75
CA SER A 51 -11.16 0.98 4.84
C SER A 51 -10.82 2.00 3.74
N LEU A 52 -11.81 2.75 3.26
CA LEU A 52 -11.60 3.81 2.27
C LEU A 52 -10.72 4.95 2.83
N ILE A 53 -10.98 5.39 4.06
CA ILE A 53 -10.20 6.45 4.72
C ILE A 53 -8.77 5.96 4.98
N ASN A 54 -8.61 4.71 5.41
CA ASN A 54 -7.29 4.11 5.57
C ASN A 54 -6.52 4.06 4.24
N MET A 55 -7.20 3.77 3.12
CA MET A 55 -6.59 3.79 1.79
C MET A 55 -6.20 5.20 1.35
N GLU A 56 -7.07 6.20 1.55
CA GLU A 56 -6.77 7.61 1.25
C GLU A 56 -5.57 8.12 2.06
N ASN A 57 -5.51 7.75 3.34
CA ASN A 57 -4.38 8.07 4.22
C ASN A 57 -3.08 7.39 3.74
N ALA A 58 -3.15 6.12 3.35
CA ALA A 58 -1.99 5.38 2.84
C ALA A 58 -1.45 5.98 1.53
N VAL A 59 -2.35 6.39 0.63
CA VAL A 59 -1.98 7.09 -0.61
C VAL A 59 -1.34 8.44 -0.29
N THR A 60 -1.94 9.23 0.59
CA THR A 60 -1.43 10.56 0.98
C THR A 60 -0.09 10.49 1.71
N ALA A 61 0.12 9.45 2.51
CA ALA A 61 1.35 9.22 3.27
C ALA A 61 2.47 8.57 2.44
N SER A 62 2.23 8.25 1.17
CA SER A 62 3.18 7.56 0.30
C SER A 62 3.63 8.41 -0.88
N ARG A 63 4.92 8.33 -1.24
CA ARG A 63 5.44 9.03 -2.42
C ARG A 63 4.86 8.47 -3.71
N HIS A 64 4.65 7.16 -3.76
CA HIS A 64 4.15 6.43 -4.91
C HIS A 64 3.08 5.41 -4.51
N THR A 65 2.21 5.07 -5.45
CA THR A 65 1.22 3.99 -5.30
C THR A 65 1.47 2.94 -6.38
N LEU A 66 1.62 1.69 -5.96
CA LEU A 66 1.82 0.52 -6.82
C LEU A 66 0.55 -0.33 -6.79
N LEU A 67 -0.04 -0.54 -7.96
CA LEU A 67 -1.23 -1.38 -8.11
C LEU A 67 -0.82 -2.77 -8.62
N VAL A 68 -1.27 -3.81 -7.91
CA VAL A 68 -1.14 -5.20 -8.36
C VAL A 68 -2.42 -5.57 -9.11
N LEU A 69 -2.39 -5.38 -10.43
CA LEU A 69 -3.54 -5.57 -11.30
C LEU A 69 -3.69 -7.05 -11.68
N THR A 70 -4.62 -7.72 -11.02
CA THR A 70 -5.07 -9.09 -11.34
C THR A 70 -6.56 -9.08 -11.66
N GLU A 71 -7.09 -10.16 -12.24
CA GLU A 71 -8.53 -10.27 -12.42
C GLU A 71 -9.29 -10.23 -11.08
N ALA A 72 -8.67 -10.72 -10.00
CA ALA A 72 -9.21 -10.63 -8.65
C ALA A 72 -9.25 -9.17 -8.16
N TRP A 73 -8.25 -8.36 -8.50
CA TRP A 73 -8.24 -6.93 -8.21
C TRP A 73 -9.35 -6.17 -8.95
N VAL A 74 -9.55 -6.48 -10.24
CA VAL A 74 -10.62 -5.84 -11.04
C VAL A 74 -12.00 -6.19 -10.48
N ARG A 75 -12.19 -7.41 -9.95
CA ARG A 75 -13.47 -7.89 -9.40
C ARG A 75 -13.69 -7.54 -7.93
N SER A 76 -12.65 -7.15 -7.19
CA SER A 76 -12.79 -6.60 -5.84
C SER A 76 -13.19 -5.14 -5.92
N GLN A 77 -14.50 -4.90 -6.07
CA GLN A 77 -15.15 -3.60 -5.90
C GLN A 77 -15.57 -3.43 -4.44
#